data_AF-A0A0N4XMG3-F1
#
_entry.id   AF-A0A0N4XMG3-F1
#
_cell.length_a   1.000
_cell.length_b   1.000
_cell.length_c   1.000
_cell.angle_alpha   90.00
_cell.angle_beta   90.00
_cell.angle_gamma   90.00
#
_symmetry.space_group_name_H-M   'P 1'
#
loop_
_entity.id
_entity.type
_entity.pdbx_description
1 polymer ?
#
loop_
_entity_poly.entity_id
_entity_poly.type
_entity_poly.pdbx_seq_one_letter_code
_entity_poly.pdbx_strand_id
1 'polypeptide(L)'
;MHPFCGHFIPSTACADYSPESHAHDIDNFLAGRREGHKRARALLDFARQDEDELGFRKNDLITIICEKDEHCWVGEVNGLRGWFPAKFVEIQLILGRLANSFRQVMDHGIMESVLYPSTAYHPWSFIEDIAYYSVEKHFNSVYSRLTLCNTFKLDQDGKILTPEELLFRSVQLINDSHNAANAHPDVKLRSLLVLGVNEQCLHLWFDLLCSSENQES
;
A
#
# COMPACT_ATOMS: atom_id res chain seq x y z
N MET A 1 28.67 34.28 -9.03
CA MET A 1 29.39 33.00 -9.00
C MET A 1 29.35 32.49 -7.57
N HIS A 2 28.38 31.62 -7.25
CA HIS A 2 28.26 31.00 -5.93
C HIS A 2 29.11 29.72 -5.90
N PRO A 3 29.88 29.47 -4.82
CA PRO A 3 30.64 28.24 -4.69
C PRO A 3 29.70 27.09 -4.30
N PHE A 4 29.74 26.02 -5.08
CA PHE A 4 29.10 24.74 -4.78
C PHE A 4 29.69 24.17 -3.47
N CYS A 5 28.88 24.06 -2.43
CA CYS A 5 29.22 23.32 -1.23
C CYS A 5 29.03 21.82 -1.52
N GLY A 6 30.12 21.14 -1.88
CA GLY A 6 30.15 19.70 -2.01
C GLY A 6 29.99 19.04 -0.65
N HIS A 7 28.79 18.56 -0.34
CA HIS A 7 28.62 17.59 0.75
C HIS A 7 29.19 16.25 0.29
N PHE A 8 30.28 15.87 0.92
CA PHE A 8 30.96 14.58 0.78
C PHE A 8 30.03 13.49 1.36
N ILE A 9 29.46 12.63 0.51
CA ILE A 9 28.73 11.45 0.98
C ILE A 9 29.77 10.39 1.35
N PRO A 10 29.88 9.95 2.62
CA PRO A 10 30.87 8.96 3.01
C PRO A 10 30.56 7.61 2.37
N SER A 11 31.62 6.97 1.84
CA SER A 11 31.63 5.76 1.00
C SER A 11 31.35 4.45 1.75
N THR A 12 30.58 4.47 2.82
CA THR A 12 30.12 3.27 3.55
C THR A 12 28.71 3.51 4.10
N ALA A 13 27.73 3.69 3.22
CA ALA A 13 26.32 3.55 3.59
C ALA A 13 25.99 2.06 3.67
N CYS A 14 26.48 1.38 4.71
CA CYS A 14 25.87 0.11 5.09
C CYS A 14 24.58 0.47 5.82
N ALA A 15 23.43 0.02 5.33
CA ALA A 15 22.16 0.26 6.00
C ALA A 15 22.24 -0.34 7.42
N ASP A 16 22.06 0.51 8.44
CA ASP A 16 22.00 0.07 9.82
C ASP A 16 20.60 -0.45 10.12
N TYR A 17 20.47 -1.76 10.30
CA TYR A 17 19.21 -2.43 10.63
C TYR A 17 19.02 -2.59 12.16
N SER A 18 19.80 -1.87 12.98
CA SER A 18 19.64 -1.89 14.44
C SER A 18 18.26 -1.34 14.86
N PRO A 19 17.67 -1.86 15.96
CA PRO A 19 16.44 -1.32 16.54
C PRO A 19 16.54 0.17 16.88
N GLU A 20 17.73 0.62 17.32
CA GLU A 20 18.02 2.00 17.66
C GLU A 20 18.02 2.92 16.43
N SER A 21 18.52 2.46 15.27
CA SER A 21 18.39 3.19 13.99
C SER A 21 16.92 3.31 13.59
N HIS A 22 16.15 2.22 13.66
CA HIS A 22 14.73 2.22 13.29
C HIS A 22 13.87 3.18 14.14
N ALA A 23 14.20 3.33 15.43
CA ALA A 23 13.50 4.27 16.31
C ALA A 23 13.59 5.71 15.80
N HIS A 24 14.73 6.10 15.25
CA HIS A 24 14.95 7.44 14.68
C HIS A 24 14.41 7.54 13.25
N ASP A 25 14.39 6.45 12.50
CA ASP A 25 13.85 6.41 11.13
C ASP A 25 12.35 6.72 11.09
N ILE A 26 11.58 6.28 12.09
CA ILE A 26 10.16 6.62 12.21
C ILE A 26 9.98 8.12 12.39
N ASP A 27 10.71 8.74 13.32
CA ASP A 27 10.61 10.18 13.59
C ASP A 27 11.10 11.00 12.40
N ASN A 28 12.17 10.57 11.74
CA ASN A 28 12.70 11.20 10.52
C ASN A 28 11.72 11.09 9.34
N PHE A 29 11.10 9.93 9.16
CA PHE A 29 10.08 9.70 8.14
C PHE A 29 8.83 10.55 8.40
N LEU A 30 8.36 10.61 9.64
CA LEU A 30 7.23 11.44 10.04
C LEU A 30 7.56 12.94 9.93
N ALA A 31 8.79 13.34 10.25
CA ALA A 31 9.26 14.73 10.11
C ALA A 31 9.39 15.16 8.64
N GLY A 32 9.88 14.27 7.76
CA GLY A 32 9.98 14.49 6.31
C GLY A 32 8.62 14.52 5.59
N ARG A 33 7.55 14.04 6.25
CA ARG A 33 6.19 14.01 5.71
C ARG A 33 5.56 15.40 5.48
N ARG A 34 6.25 16.49 5.83
CA ARG A 34 5.84 17.85 5.51
C ARG A 34 5.92 18.19 4.01
N GLU A 35 6.54 17.32 3.19
CA GLU A 35 6.67 17.52 1.73
C GLU A 35 5.80 16.57 0.88
N GLY A 36 5.14 15.58 1.49
CA GLY A 36 4.19 14.72 0.79
C GLY A 36 2.79 15.34 0.79
N HIS A 37 2.26 15.70 -0.39
CA HIS A 37 0.90 16.25 -0.48
C HIS A 37 -0.13 15.27 0.14
N LYS A 38 -0.84 15.72 1.18
CA LYS A 38 -1.96 14.97 1.75
C LYS A 38 -3.01 14.74 0.66
N ARG A 39 -3.63 13.57 0.62
CA ARG A 39 -4.74 13.28 -0.32
C ARG A 39 -6.03 13.12 0.46
N ALA A 40 -7.14 13.52 -0.14
CA ALA A 40 -8.47 13.27 0.37
C ALA A 40 -9.37 12.67 -0.71
N ARG A 41 -10.29 11.81 -0.32
CA ARG A 41 -11.30 11.23 -1.21
C ARG A 41 -12.59 12.00 -1.04
N ALA A 42 -13.19 12.44 -2.16
CA ALA A 42 -14.50 13.05 -2.16
C ALA A 42 -15.58 12.05 -1.71
N LEU A 43 -16.38 12.42 -0.71
CA LEU A 43 -17.50 11.63 -0.22
C LEU A 43 -18.80 11.95 -0.98
N LEU A 44 -18.85 13.15 -1.56
CA LEU A 44 -20.00 13.72 -2.27
C LEU A 44 -19.53 14.45 -3.52
N ASP A 45 -20.45 14.74 -4.43
CA ASP A 45 -20.20 15.64 -5.56
C ASP A 45 -20.16 17.09 -5.06
N PHE A 46 -19.25 17.89 -5.60
CA PHE A 46 -19.22 19.34 -5.39
C PHE A 46 -19.10 20.03 -6.74
N ALA A 47 -20.18 20.69 -7.16
CA ALA A 47 -20.19 21.46 -8.40
C ALA A 47 -19.61 22.86 -8.15
N ARG A 48 -18.55 23.18 -8.88
CA ARG A 48 -17.96 24.53 -8.92
C ARG A 48 -19.00 25.54 -9.41
N GLN A 49 -19.23 26.58 -8.63
CA GLN A 49 -20.08 27.73 -8.96
C GLN A 49 -19.23 28.95 -9.34
N ASP A 50 -18.11 29.16 -8.65
CA ASP A 50 -17.22 30.31 -8.86
C ASP A 50 -15.82 29.90 -9.34
N GLU A 51 -15.04 30.87 -9.82
CA GLU A 51 -13.71 30.59 -10.39
C GLU A 51 -12.67 30.14 -9.36
N ASP A 52 -12.86 30.45 -8.09
CA ASP A 52 -11.97 30.09 -6.99
C ASP A 52 -12.35 28.75 -6.33
N GLU A 53 -13.50 28.16 -6.66
CA GLU A 53 -13.95 26.86 -6.18
C GLU A 53 -13.35 25.69 -6.96
N LEU A 54 -13.07 24.58 -6.26
CA LEU A 54 -12.63 23.33 -6.86
C LEU A 54 -13.78 22.34 -6.97
N GLY A 55 -14.33 22.16 -8.18
CA GLY A 55 -15.36 21.15 -8.42
C GLY A 55 -14.79 19.74 -8.56
N PHE A 56 -15.48 18.75 -8.00
CA PHE A 56 -15.13 17.32 -8.07
C PHE A 56 -16.36 16.43 -7.96
N ARG A 57 -16.21 15.15 -8.30
CA ARG A 57 -17.22 14.10 -8.13
C ARG A 57 -16.89 13.21 -6.95
N LYS A 58 -17.91 12.55 -6.40
CA LYS A 58 -17.76 11.52 -5.37
C LYS A 58 -16.75 10.48 -5.83
N ASN A 59 -15.87 10.12 -4.91
CA ASN A 59 -14.71 9.24 -5.07
C ASN A 59 -13.51 9.83 -5.82
N ASP A 60 -13.55 11.08 -6.30
CA ASP A 60 -12.36 11.75 -6.82
C ASP A 60 -11.29 11.86 -5.71
N LEU A 61 -10.03 11.72 -6.12
CA LEU A 61 -8.88 11.92 -5.25
C LEU A 61 -8.35 13.35 -5.42
N ILE A 62 -8.45 14.11 -4.34
CA ILE A 62 -8.06 15.51 -4.26
C ILE A 62 -6.71 15.61 -3.57
N THR A 63 -5.78 16.34 -4.18
CA THR A 63 -4.50 16.68 -3.56
C THR A 63 -4.71 17.89 -2.65
N ILE A 64 -4.54 17.74 -1.34
CA ILE A 64 -4.67 18.81 -0.36
C ILE A 64 -3.42 19.69 -0.41
N ILE A 65 -3.64 20.98 -0.68
CA ILE A 65 -2.59 22.00 -0.73
C ILE A 65 -2.55 22.81 0.57
N CYS A 66 -3.72 23.11 1.15
CA CYS A 66 -3.82 23.84 2.41
C CYS A 66 -5.07 23.43 3.20
N GLU A 67 -4.89 23.06 4.46
CA GLU A 67 -5.96 22.66 5.40
C GLU A 67 -5.97 23.52 6.67
N LYS A 68 -5.47 24.75 6.60
CA LYS A 68 -5.33 25.64 7.77
C LYS A 68 -6.67 26.06 8.39
N ASP A 69 -7.75 26.00 7.60
CA ASP A 69 -9.10 26.32 8.04
C ASP A 69 -9.89 25.01 8.20
N GLU A 70 -10.69 24.90 9.27
CA GLU A 70 -11.41 23.67 9.62
C GLU A 70 -12.59 23.35 8.67
N HIS A 71 -13.09 24.36 7.96
CA HIS A 71 -14.29 24.24 7.15
C HIS A 71 -13.99 24.32 5.65
N CYS A 72 -12.90 24.99 5.28
CA CYS A 72 -12.56 25.29 3.89
C CYS A 72 -11.11 24.93 3.57
N TRP A 73 -10.91 23.95 2.69
CA TRP A 73 -9.57 23.52 2.28
C TRP A 73 -9.27 23.94 0.85
N VAL A 74 -7.99 24.08 0.52
CA VAL A 74 -7.53 24.29 -0.85
C VAL A 74 -6.91 23.01 -1.34
N GLY A 75 -7.31 22.57 -2.54
CA GLY A 75 -6.74 21.39 -3.17
C GLY A 75 -6.67 21.49 -4.67
N GLU A 76 -6.28 20.38 -5.30
CA GLU A 76 -6.12 20.27 -6.74
C GLU A 76 -6.62 18.91 -7.26
N VAL A 77 -7.34 18.96 -8.38
CA VAL A 77 -7.82 17.80 -9.16
C VAL A 77 -7.61 18.11 -10.64
N ASN A 78 -6.98 17.20 -11.39
CA ASN A 78 -6.76 17.34 -12.84
C ASN A 78 -6.09 18.67 -13.25
N GLY A 79 -5.18 19.19 -12.42
CA GLY A 79 -4.50 20.48 -12.63
C GLY A 79 -5.34 21.72 -12.35
N LEU A 80 -6.61 21.56 -11.95
CA LEU A 80 -7.46 22.64 -11.47
C LEU A 80 -7.31 22.76 -9.96
N ARG A 81 -7.09 23.99 -9.49
CA ARG A 81 -6.90 24.32 -8.08
C ARG A 81 -7.98 25.28 -7.61
N GLY A 82 -8.49 25.05 -6.41
CA GLY A 82 -9.50 25.90 -5.80
C GLY A 82 -9.82 25.46 -4.38
N TRP A 83 -10.72 26.19 -3.74
CA TRP A 83 -11.21 25.85 -2.41
C TRP A 83 -12.43 24.93 -2.45
N PHE A 84 -12.62 24.15 -1.39
CA PHE A 84 -13.79 23.30 -1.23
C PHE A 84 -14.11 23.04 0.26
N PRO A 85 -15.35 22.65 0.60
CA PRO A 85 -15.73 22.34 1.97
C PRO A 85 -15.05 21.07 2.49
N ALA A 86 -14.31 21.17 3.61
CA ALA A 86 -13.60 20.04 4.22
C ALA A 86 -14.54 18.85 4.54
N LYS A 87 -15.78 19.13 4.95
CA LYS A 87 -16.79 18.12 5.27
C LYS A 87 -17.22 17.23 4.09
N PHE A 88 -16.86 17.58 2.85
CA PHE A 88 -17.20 16.80 1.65
C PHE A 88 -16.14 15.77 1.30
N VAL A 89 -15.04 15.71 2.05
CA VAL A 89 -13.93 14.81 1.78
C VAL A 89 -13.50 14.05 3.04
N GLU A 90 -12.81 12.94 2.84
CA GLU A 90 -12.16 12.17 3.89
C GLU A 90 -10.66 12.09 3.60
N ILE A 91 -9.80 12.47 4.54
CA ILE A 91 -8.35 12.37 4.36
C ILE A 91 -7.97 10.90 4.17
N GLN A 92 -7.33 10.60 3.05
CA GLN A 92 -6.71 9.30 2.82
C GLN A 92 -5.34 9.26 3.47
N LEU A 93 -5.31 8.79 4.71
CA LEU A 93 -4.08 8.32 5.33
C LEU A 93 -3.72 6.97 4.71
N ILE A 94 -3.08 6.98 3.54
CA ILE A 94 -2.48 5.77 2.96
C ILE A 94 -1.59 5.10 4.01
N LEU A 95 -0.80 5.88 4.75
CA LEU A 95 0.00 5.35 5.86
C LEU A 95 -0.82 4.78 7.02
N GLY A 96 -2.02 5.30 7.30
CA GLY A 96 -2.88 4.78 8.39
C GLY A 96 -3.52 3.44 8.01
N ARG A 97 -3.98 3.31 6.77
CA ARG A 97 -4.44 2.02 6.23
C ARG A 97 -3.29 1.03 6.15
N LEU A 98 -2.15 1.44 5.57
CA LEU A 98 -0.97 0.58 5.46
C LEU A 98 -0.43 0.18 6.85
N ALA A 99 -0.40 1.07 7.83
CA ALA A 99 0.08 0.77 9.18
C ALA A 99 -0.84 -0.21 9.91
N ASN A 100 -2.16 -0.08 9.77
CA ASN A 100 -3.10 -1.05 10.34
C ASN A 100 -2.97 -2.42 9.69
N SER A 101 -2.88 -2.47 8.36
CA SER A 101 -2.70 -3.73 7.61
C SER A 101 -1.36 -4.38 7.91
N PHE A 102 -0.28 -3.60 7.94
CA PHE A 102 1.05 -4.10 8.28
C PHE A 102 1.09 -4.57 9.73
N ARG A 103 0.45 -3.83 10.65
CA ARG A 103 0.30 -4.26 12.04
C ARG A 103 -0.43 -5.59 12.14
N GLN A 104 -1.55 -5.81 11.43
CA GLN A 104 -2.25 -7.11 11.49
C GLN A 104 -1.39 -8.26 10.95
N VAL A 105 -0.72 -8.05 9.81
CA VAL A 105 0.22 -9.03 9.23
C VAL A 105 1.34 -9.38 10.21
N MET A 106 1.84 -8.37 10.94
CA MET A 106 2.90 -8.54 11.94
C MET A 106 2.37 -9.07 13.28
N ASP A 107 1.14 -8.75 13.67
CA ASP A 107 0.49 -9.25 14.90
C ASP A 107 0.20 -10.75 14.74
N HIS A 108 -0.21 -11.22 13.54
CA HIS A 108 -0.29 -12.66 13.22
C HIS A 108 1.08 -13.34 13.14
N GLY A 109 2.06 -12.64 12.56
CA GLY A 109 3.43 -13.09 12.36
C GLY A 109 4.29 -13.18 13.61
N ILE A 110 4.01 -12.30 14.56
CA ILE A 110 4.69 -12.11 15.85
C ILE A 110 3.67 -12.35 16.96
N MET A 111 2.84 -13.37 16.81
CA MET A 111 2.39 -14.10 17.99
C MET A 111 3.64 -14.76 18.56
N GLU A 112 4.41 -14.00 19.35
CA GLU A 112 5.36 -14.56 20.30
C GLU A 112 4.56 -15.54 21.14
N SER A 113 4.69 -16.80 20.78
CA SER A 113 4.31 -17.89 21.63
C SER A 113 5.27 -17.86 22.81
N VAL A 114 4.96 -17.03 23.82
CA VAL A 114 5.67 -16.95 25.09
C VAL A 114 5.75 -18.34 25.77
N LEU A 115 4.95 -19.31 25.30
CA LEU A 115 4.87 -20.67 25.81
C LEU A 115 5.46 -21.76 24.88
N TYR A 116 5.55 -21.55 23.56
CA TYR A 116 6.01 -22.55 22.57
C TYR A 116 6.73 -21.91 21.37
N PRO A 117 8.06 -21.70 21.43
CA PRO A 117 8.85 -21.03 20.39
C PRO A 117 8.89 -21.70 19.00
N SER A 118 8.33 -22.90 18.85
CA SER A 118 8.37 -23.72 17.63
C SER A 118 7.16 -23.55 16.69
N THR A 119 6.22 -22.65 17.00
CA THR A 119 4.98 -22.45 16.23
C THR A 119 4.75 -21.00 15.80
N ALA A 120 5.81 -20.18 15.69
CA ALA A 120 5.69 -18.85 15.14
C ALA A 120 5.21 -18.94 13.68
N TYR A 121 3.96 -18.56 13.45
CA TYR A 121 3.34 -18.60 12.14
C TYR A 121 3.81 -17.37 11.37
N HIS A 122 4.66 -17.54 10.36
CA HIS A 122 5.34 -16.42 9.71
C HIS A 122 4.35 -15.54 8.93
N PRO A 123 4.52 -14.19 8.87
CA PRO A 123 3.64 -13.31 8.10
C PRO A 123 3.45 -13.72 6.64
N TRP A 124 4.50 -14.25 6.01
CA TRP A 124 4.43 -14.81 4.65
C TRP A 124 3.41 -15.95 4.55
N SER A 125 3.40 -16.89 5.51
CA SER A 125 2.47 -18.02 5.50
C SER A 125 1.02 -17.54 5.64
N PHE A 126 0.78 -16.52 6.47
CA PHE A 126 -0.52 -15.86 6.54
C PHE A 126 -0.97 -15.32 5.18
N ILE A 127 -0.09 -14.60 4.49
CA ILE A 127 -0.39 -14.02 3.18
C ILE A 127 -0.63 -15.12 2.14
N GLU A 128 0.13 -16.21 2.18
CA GLU A 128 -0.09 -17.37 1.31
C GLU A 128 -1.48 -17.96 1.48
N ASP A 129 -1.90 -18.17 2.73
CA ASP A 129 -3.20 -18.73 3.06
C ASP A 129 -4.33 -17.79 2.61
N ILE A 130 -4.26 -16.49 2.92
CA ILE A 130 -5.28 -15.53 2.46
C ILE A 130 -5.32 -15.45 0.94
N ALA A 131 -4.18 -15.43 0.27
CA ALA A 131 -4.12 -15.40 -1.18
C ALA A 131 -4.81 -16.63 -1.79
N TYR A 132 -4.57 -17.82 -1.23
CA TYR A 132 -5.24 -19.05 -1.67
C TYR A 132 -6.75 -19.02 -1.39
N TYR A 133 -7.16 -18.72 -0.16
CA TYR A 133 -8.57 -18.70 0.23
C TYR A 133 -9.40 -17.68 -0.56
N SER A 134 -8.79 -16.55 -0.94
CA SER A 134 -9.45 -15.51 -1.73
C SER A 134 -9.92 -15.98 -3.11
N VAL A 135 -9.29 -17.02 -3.67
CA VAL A 135 -9.61 -17.55 -5.01
C VAL A 135 -10.19 -18.96 -5.00
N GLU A 136 -10.17 -19.66 -3.85
CA GLU A 136 -10.50 -21.08 -3.72
C GLU A 136 -11.87 -21.44 -4.33
N LYS A 137 -12.91 -20.64 -4.04
CA LYS A 137 -14.29 -20.88 -4.52
C LYS A 137 -14.41 -20.94 -6.04
N HIS A 138 -13.50 -20.29 -6.77
CA HIS A 138 -13.52 -20.19 -8.22
C HIS A 138 -12.19 -20.59 -8.87
N PHE A 139 -11.42 -21.45 -8.20
CA PHE A 139 -10.03 -21.75 -8.55
C PHE A 139 -9.80 -22.07 -10.04
N ASN A 140 -10.59 -22.98 -10.62
CA ASN A 140 -10.43 -23.39 -12.03
C ASN A 140 -10.62 -22.23 -13.02
N SER A 141 -11.58 -21.34 -12.74
CA SER A 141 -11.84 -20.17 -13.59
C SER A 141 -10.73 -19.14 -13.44
N VAL A 142 -10.31 -18.89 -12.20
CA VAL A 142 -9.19 -17.99 -11.88
C VAL A 142 -7.91 -18.46 -12.56
N TYR A 143 -7.54 -19.72 -12.37
CA TYR A 143 -6.34 -20.31 -12.95
C TYR A 143 -6.33 -20.24 -14.48
N SER A 144 -7.47 -20.54 -15.13
CA SER A 144 -7.62 -20.41 -16.59
C SER A 144 -7.40 -18.96 -17.03
N ARG A 145 -7.97 -17.98 -16.32
CA ARG A 145 -7.82 -16.56 -16.63
C ARG A 145 -6.39 -16.08 -16.43
N LEU A 146 -5.73 -16.48 -15.34
CA LEU A 146 -4.32 -16.17 -15.08
C LEU A 146 -3.41 -16.71 -16.18
N THR A 147 -3.64 -17.96 -16.60
CA THR A 147 -2.89 -18.60 -17.69
C THR A 147 -3.05 -17.83 -19.01
N LEU A 148 -4.29 -17.44 -19.35
CA LEU A 148 -4.58 -16.65 -20.55
C LEU A 148 -3.97 -15.25 -20.47
N CYS A 149 -4.09 -14.57 -19.34
CA CYS A 149 -3.50 -13.25 -19.13
C CYS A 149 -1.97 -13.28 -19.32
N ASN A 150 -1.30 -14.30 -18.76
CA ASN A 150 0.14 -14.49 -18.93
C ASN A 150 0.52 -14.81 -20.38
N THR A 151 -0.22 -15.70 -21.04
CA THR A 151 0.08 -16.14 -22.42
C THR A 151 -0.10 -15.01 -23.43
N PHE A 152 -1.14 -14.18 -23.25
CA PHE A 152 -1.52 -13.16 -24.22
C PHE A 152 -1.20 -11.72 -23.77
N LYS A 153 -0.55 -11.54 -22.60
CA LYS A 153 -0.20 -10.24 -22.01
C LYS A 153 -1.38 -9.28 -21.92
N LEU A 154 -2.55 -9.80 -21.53
CA LEU A 154 -3.80 -9.05 -21.52
C LEU A 154 -3.86 -8.05 -20.36
N ASP A 155 -3.05 -8.23 -19.32
CA ASP A 155 -3.06 -7.46 -18.08
C ASP A 155 -2.37 -6.09 -18.16
N GLN A 156 -1.89 -5.66 -19.33
CA GLN A 156 -1.15 -4.40 -19.51
C GLN A 156 -1.91 -3.15 -19.01
N ASP A 157 -3.23 -3.21 -18.94
CA ASP A 157 -4.07 -2.10 -18.47
C ASP A 157 -4.40 -2.16 -16.97
N GLY A 158 -3.92 -3.16 -16.22
CA GLY A 158 -4.16 -3.30 -14.77
C GLY A 158 -5.63 -3.51 -14.36
N LYS A 159 -6.53 -3.73 -15.33
CA LYS A 159 -8.00 -3.78 -15.12
C LYS A 159 -8.63 -5.17 -15.28
N ILE A 160 -7.85 -6.19 -15.64
CA ILE A 160 -8.39 -7.51 -15.97
C ILE A 160 -8.51 -8.42 -14.75
N LEU A 161 -7.58 -8.33 -13.81
CA LEU A 161 -7.55 -9.16 -12.61
C LEU A 161 -8.10 -8.37 -11.42
N THR A 162 -8.86 -9.04 -10.57
CA THR A 162 -9.28 -8.46 -9.28
C THR A 162 -8.08 -8.37 -8.33
N PRO A 163 -8.14 -7.56 -7.26
CA PRO A 163 -7.07 -7.50 -6.27
C PRO A 163 -6.69 -8.86 -5.67
N GLU A 164 -7.68 -9.72 -5.44
CA GLU A 164 -7.52 -11.10 -4.95
C GLU A 164 -6.72 -11.95 -5.94
N GLU A 165 -7.12 -11.94 -7.21
CA GLU A 165 -6.47 -12.71 -8.27
C GLU A 165 -5.05 -12.21 -8.54
N LEU A 166 -4.85 -10.90 -8.43
CA LEU A 166 -3.54 -10.25 -8.56
C LEU A 166 -2.62 -10.62 -7.40
N LEU A 167 -3.14 -10.67 -6.16
CA LEU A 167 -2.39 -11.11 -4.98
C LEU A 167 -2.00 -12.58 -5.13
N PHE A 168 -2.97 -13.45 -5.46
CA PHE A 168 -2.75 -14.88 -5.67
C PHE A 168 -1.67 -15.14 -6.73
N ARG A 169 -1.76 -14.49 -7.89
CA ARG A 169 -0.73 -14.57 -8.94
C ARG A 169 0.64 -14.13 -8.43
N SER A 170 0.71 -13.04 -7.70
CA SER A 170 1.99 -12.48 -7.20
C SER A 170 2.64 -13.42 -6.19
N VAL A 171 1.86 -14.01 -5.29
CA VAL A 171 2.33 -15.02 -4.34
C VAL A 171 2.86 -16.25 -5.08
N GLN A 172 2.15 -16.75 -6.11
CA GLN A 172 2.63 -17.87 -6.92
C GLN A 172 3.96 -17.56 -7.61
N LEU A 173 4.08 -16.40 -8.26
CA LEU A 173 5.30 -15.98 -8.94
C LEU A 173 6.49 -15.86 -7.98
N ILE A 174 6.26 -15.31 -6.79
CA ILE A 174 7.28 -15.22 -5.74
C ILE A 174 7.66 -16.63 -5.29
N ASN A 175 6.70 -17.50 -5.00
CA ASN A 175 6.98 -18.86 -4.57
C ASN A 175 7.78 -19.65 -5.60
N ASP A 176 7.41 -19.61 -6.88
CA ASP A 176 8.13 -20.32 -7.94
C ASP A 176 9.59 -19.86 -8.05
N SER A 177 9.82 -18.54 -8.02
CA SER A 177 11.16 -17.96 -8.14
C SER A 177 12.02 -18.12 -6.89
N HIS A 178 11.43 -17.99 -5.70
CA HIS A 178 12.16 -17.94 -4.43
C HIS A 178 12.34 -19.31 -3.81
N ASN A 179 11.39 -20.24 -4.01
CA ASN A 179 11.55 -21.64 -3.58
C ASN A 179 12.69 -22.31 -4.35
N ALA A 180 12.83 -22.02 -5.64
CA ALA A 180 13.96 -22.52 -6.46
C ALA A 180 15.33 -22.08 -5.90
N ALA A 181 15.38 -20.96 -5.18
CA ALA A 181 16.57 -20.43 -4.53
C ALA A 181 16.66 -20.75 -3.02
N ASN A 182 15.73 -21.53 -2.46
CA ASN A 182 15.57 -21.75 -1.02
C ASN A 182 15.57 -20.45 -0.19
N ALA A 183 14.96 -19.38 -0.71
CA ALA A 183 14.99 -18.09 -0.05
C ALA A 183 14.12 -18.08 1.22
N HIS A 184 14.59 -17.32 2.23
CA HIS A 184 13.86 -17.15 3.49
C HIS A 184 12.49 -16.46 3.26
N PRO A 185 11.43 -16.80 4.03
CA PRO A 185 10.13 -16.15 3.93
C PRO A 185 10.15 -14.60 4.02
N ASP A 186 11.10 -14.01 4.74
CA ASP A 186 11.30 -12.55 4.76
C ASP A 186 11.68 -11.98 3.38
N VAL A 187 12.46 -12.73 2.60
CA VAL A 187 12.85 -12.31 1.24
C VAL A 187 11.61 -12.29 0.36
N LYS A 188 10.74 -13.29 0.49
CA LYS A 188 9.47 -13.36 -0.21
C LYS A 188 8.54 -12.20 0.16
N LEU A 189 8.44 -11.89 1.46
CA LEU A 189 7.66 -10.74 1.95
C LEU A 189 8.17 -9.43 1.37
N ARG A 190 9.49 -9.19 1.37
CA ARG A 190 10.09 -8.00 0.76
C ARG A 190 9.79 -7.91 -0.74
N SER A 191 9.92 -9.02 -1.47
CA SER A 191 9.58 -9.09 -2.89
C SER A 191 8.12 -8.75 -3.15
N LEU A 192 7.19 -9.20 -2.31
CA LEU A 192 5.78 -8.85 -2.43
C LEU A 192 5.53 -7.35 -2.21
N LEU A 193 6.16 -6.74 -1.21
CA LEU A 193 6.05 -5.29 -0.99
C LEU A 193 6.54 -4.51 -2.21
N VAL A 194 7.69 -4.91 -2.79
CA VAL A 194 8.23 -4.28 -4.01
C VAL A 194 7.28 -4.46 -5.20
N LEU A 195 6.77 -5.66 -5.43
CA LEU A 195 5.78 -5.91 -6.49
C LEU A 195 4.53 -5.05 -6.29
N GLY A 196 3.99 -5.02 -5.07
CA GLY A 196 2.79 -4.25 -4.76
C GLY A 196 2.96 -2.75 -4.95
N VAL A 197 4.13 -2.20 -4.66
CA VAL A 197 4.44 -0.79 -4.92
C VAL A 197 4.57 -0.54 -6.43
N ASN A 198 5.31 -1.39 -7.14
CA ASN A 198 5.54 -1.23 -8.59
C ASN A 198 4.23 -1.33 -9.39
N GLU A 199 3.35 -2.25 -9.00
CA GLU A 199 2.03 -2.48 -9.60
C GLU A 199 0.95 -1.53 -9.03
N GLN A 200 1.33 -0.62 -8.11
CA GLN A 200 0.43 0.32 -7.43
C GLN A 200 -0.78 -0.35 -6.74
N CYS A 201 -0.68 -1.63 -6.39
CA CYS A 201 -1.77 -2.42 -5.81
C CYS A 201 -1.56 -2.78 -4.34
N LEU A 202 -0.43 -2.38 -3.72
CA LEU A 202 -0.10 -2.71 -2.32
C LEU A 202 -1.23 -2.36 -1.36
N HIS A 203 -1.86 -1.19 -1.55
CA HIS A 203 -2.97 -0.74 -0.72
C HIS A 203 -4.22 -1.62 -0.86
N LEU A 204 -4.48 -2.18 -2.05
CA LEU A 204 -5.60 -3.08 -2.30
C LEU A 204 -5.38 -4.43 -1.62
N TRP A 205 -4.15 -4.95 -1.66
CA TRP A 205 -3.78 -6.20 -0.99
C TRP A 205 -3.85 -6.06 0.53
N PHE A 206 -3.45 -4.91 1.05
CA PHE A 206 -3.53 -4.62 2.48
C PHE A 206 -4.97 -4.45 2.97
N ASP A 207 -5.86 -3.84 2.17
CA ASP A 207 -7.30 -3.81 2.45
C ASP A 207 -7.91 -5.24 2.41
N LEU A 208 -7.48 -6.09 1.47
CA LEU A 208 -7.91 -7.50 1.37
C LEU A 208 -7.48 -8.33 2.59
N LEU A 209 -6.21 -8.24 2.99
CA LEU A 209 -5.68 -8.96 4.16
C LEU A 209 -6.46 -8.62 5.43
N CYS A 210 -6.79 -7.33 5.64
CA CYS A 210 -7.59 -6.89 6.79
C CYS A 210 -9.06 -7.31 6.75
N SER A 211 -9.62 -7.53 5.55
CA SER A 211 -11.04 -7.87 5.41
C SER A 211 -11.32 -9.34 5.70
N SER A 212 -10.28 -10.17 5.72
CA SER A 212 -10.37 -11.62 5.86
C SER A 212 -10.66 -12.12 7.28
N GLU A 213 -10.38 -11.32 8.33
CA GLU A 213 -10.66 -11.69 9.74
C GLU A 213 -12.15 -11.62 10.14
N ASN A 214 -12.97 -10.85 9.42
CA ASN A 214 -14.38 -10.65 9.79
C ASN A 214 -15.32 -11.80 9.35
N GLN A 215 -14.79 -12.94 8.90
CA GLN A 215 -15.60 -14.09 8.47
C GLN A 215 -15.68 -15.24 9.48
N GLU A 216 -15.08 -15.12 10.66
CA GLU A 216 -15.37 -16.00 11.80
C GLU A 216 -16.34 -15.32 12.77
N SER A 217 -17.64 -15.40 12.49
CA SER A 217 -18.74 -15.14 13.43
C SER A 217 -19.99 -15.90 13.02
#